data_AF-W0GQ57-F1
#
_entry.id   AF-W0GQ57-F1
#
_cell.length_a   1.000
_cell.length_b   1.000
_cell.length_c   1.000
_cell.angle_alpha   90.00
_cell.angle_beta   90.00
_cell.angle_gamma   90.00
#
_symmetry.space_group_name_H-M   'P 1'
#
loop_
_entity.id
_entity.type
_entity.pdbx_description
1 polymer ?
#
loop_
_entity_poly.entity_id
_entity_poly.type
_entity_poly.pdbx_seq_one_letter_code
_entity_poly.pdbx_strand_id
1 'polypeptide(L)'
;MLMFYSLRFFGVQWKLLTCARCFSKKNIKTISFSEEGLICKNCWQPGEAVFRVELIKDIMQWQTLEQINFNTLVKYKINNEIILLFLDALWILSK
;
A
#
# COMPACT_ATOMS: atom_id res chain seq x y z
N MET A 1 0.63 -7.81 3.56
CA MET A 1 -0.32 -8.81 3.01
C MET A 1 -1.48 -9.11 3.93
N LEU A 2 -1.30 -9.76 5.09
CA LEU A 2 -2.40 -10.05 6.04
C LEU A 2 -3.16 -8.78 6.42
N MET A 3 -2.43 -7.69 6.65
CA MET A 3 -2.98 -6.34 6.83
C MET A 3 -3.94 -5.91 5.71
N PHE A 4 -3.58 -6.03 4.43
CA PHE A 4 -4.47 -5.63 3.32
C PHE A 4 -5.71 -6.52 3.22
N TYR A 5 -5.58 -7.83 3.51
CA TYR A 5 -6.71 -8.75 3.61
C TYR A 5 -7.63 -8.41 4.78
N SER A 6 -7.05 -8.14 5.96
CA SER A 6 -7.79 -7.72 7.16
C SER A 6 -8.51 -6.39 6.91
N LEU A 7 -7.84 -5.40 6.32
CA LEU A 7 -8.44 -4.10 5.99
C LEU A 7 -9.57 -4.25 4.97
N ARG A 8 -9.46 -5.17 4.01
CA ARG A 8 -10.56 -5.49 3.08
C ARG A 8 -11.77 -6.09 3.82
N PHE A 9 -11.55 -6.92 4.85
CA PHE A 9 -12.63 -7.42 5.70
C PHE A 9 -13.35 -6.28 6.45
N PHE A 10 -12.62 -5.24 6.82
CA PHE A 10 -13.17 -4.01 7.40
C PHE A 10 -13.74 -3.01 6.36
N GLY A 11 -13.85 -3.40 5.10
CA GLY A 11 -14.51 -2.60 4.05
C GLY A 11 -13.59 -1.63 3.28
N VAL A 12 -12.29 -1.58 3.58
CA VAL A 12 -11.33 -0.72 2.87
C VAL A 12 -11.13 -1.22 1.44
N GLN A 13 -11.33 -0.35 0.44
CA GLN A 13 -11.24 -0.71 -0.97
C GLN A 13 -10.00 -0.14 -1.64
N TRP A 14 -8.95 -0.96 -1.62
CA TRP A 14 -7.64 -0.62 -2.15
C TRP A 14 -7.59 -0.39 -3.67
N LYS A 15 -7.38 0.86 -4.09
CA LYS A 15 -7.12 1.31 -5.47
C LYS A 15 -5.63 1.20 -5.82
N LEU A 16 -5.15 -0.02 -6.06
CA LEU A 16 -3.72 -0.30 -6.31
C LEU A 16 -3.34 -0.42 -7.79
N LEU A 17 -4.25 -0.10 -8.71
CA LEU A 17 -3.99 -0.14 -10.16
C LEU A 17 -3.68 1.23 -10.75
N THR A 18 -4.15 2.29 -10.11
CA THR A 18 -4.10 3.66 -10.59
C THR A 18 -3.91 4.60 -9.41
N CYS A 19 -3.45 5.83 -9.69
CA CYS A 19 -3.43 6.89 -8.71
C CYS A 19 -4.85 7.14 -8.17
N ALA A 20 -5.03 7.17 -6.85
CA ALA A 20 -6.32 7.39 -6.19
C ALA A 20 -6.93 8.77 -6.52
N ARG A 21 -6.08 9.77 -6.78
CA ARG A 21 -6.48 11.16 -7.04
C ARG A 21 -6.79 11.46 -8.50
N CYS A 22 -5.95 11.00 -9.42
CA CYS A 22 -6.02 11.38 -10.85
C CYS A 22 -6.15 10.19 -11.81
N PHE A 23 -6.28 8.97 -11.29
CA PHE A 23 -6.41 7.73 -12.06
C PHE A 23 -5.25 7.42 -13.02
N SER A 24 -4.15 8.19 -12.99
CA SER A 24 -2.95 7.91 -13.76
C SER A 24 -2.29 6.61 -13.32
N LYS A 25 -1.88 5.79 -14.29
CA LYS A 25 -1.03 4.59 -14.07
C LYS A 25 0.47 4.92 -14.05
N LYS A 26 0.83 6.15 -14.43
CA LYS A 26 2.24 6.56 -14.63
C LYS A 26 2.80 7.22 -13.38
N ASN A 27 4.11 7.05 -13.19
CA ASN A 27 4.90 7.75 -12.18
C ASN A 27 4.35 7.57 -10.76
N ILE A 28 3.95 6.35 -10.37
CA ILE A 28 3.56 6.06 -9.00
C ILE A 28 4.74 6.35 -8.06
N LYS A 29 4.47 7.15 -7.02
CA LYS A 29 5.48 7.62 -6.06
C LYS A 29 5.34 6.95 -4.71
N THR A 30 4.12 6.70 -4.26
CA THR A 30 3.86 6.13 -2.93
C THR A 30 2.50 5.44 -2.88
N ILE A 31 2.17 4.84 -1.73
CA ILE A 31 0.84 4.36 -1.37
C ILE A 31 0.32 5.23 -0.22
N SER A 32 -0.96 5.60 -0.27
CA SER A 32 -1.66 6.32 0.78
C SER A 32 -2.74 5.43 1.37
N PHE A 33 -2.69 5.27 2.70
CA PHE A 33 -3.73 4.58 3.44
C PHE A 33 -4.99 5.42 3.53
N SER A 34 -4.86 6.73 3.76
CA SER A 34 -6.01 7.64 3.89
C SER A 34 -6.82 7.76 2.61
N GLU A 35 -6.17 7.59 1.45
CA GLU A 35 -6.84 7.55 0.14
C GLU A 35 -7.03 6.14 -0.40
N GLU A 36 -6.71 5.13 0.43
CA GLU A 36 -6.89 3.71 0.14
C GLU A 36 -6.28 3.31 -1.22
N GLY A 37 -5.10 3.82 -1.58
CA GLY A 37 -4.58 3.59 -2.93
C GLY A 37 -3.22 4.21 -3.24
N LEU A 38 -2.79 4.05 -4.48
CA LEU A 38 -1.51 4.60 -4.95
C LEU A 38 -1.58 6.11 -5.17
N ILE A 39 -0.47 6.81 -5.00
CA ILE A 39 -0.34 8.24 -5.30
C ILE A 39 0.80 8.45 -6.30
N CYS A 40 0.50 9.11 -7.43
CA CYS A 40 1.51 9.44 -8.43
C CYS A 40 2.32 10.69 -8.04
N LYS A 41 3.49 10.85 -8.65
CA LYS A 41 4.41 11.98 -8.40
C LYS A 41 3.74 13.35 -8.57
N ASN A 42 2.79 13.47 -9.51
CA ASN A 42 2.09 14.73 -9.77
C ASN A 42 1.05 15.06 -8.70
N CYS A 43 0.51 14.04 -8.03
CA CYS A 43 -0.51 14.21 -7.01
C CYS A 43 0.06 14.20 -5.59
N TRP A 44 1.29 13.74 -5.42
CA TRP A 44 1.96 13.71 -4.13
C TRP A 44 2.21 15.12 -3.60
N GLN A 45 1.97 15.31 -2.31
CA GLN A 45 2.15 16.58 -1.61
C GLN A 45 3.31 16.51 -0.60
N PRO A 46 4.00 17.63 -0.34
CA PRO A 46 5.00 17.69 0.72
C PRO A 46 4.39 17.31 2.08
N GLY A 47 5.06 16.41 2.81
CA GLY A 47 4.60 15.90 4.10
C GLY A 47 3.90 14.55 4.03
N GLU A 48 3.54 14.07 2.83
CA GLU A 48 3.04 12.70 2.67
C GLU A 48 4.17 11.68 2.70
N ALA A 49 3.91 10.53 3.34
CA ALA A 49 4.84 9.43 3.42
C ALA A 49 5.31 8.97 2.02
N VAL A 50 6.60 8.72 1.90
CA VAL A 50 7.21 8.17 0.68
C VAL A 50 7.81 6.82 1.00
N PHE A 51 7.28 5.80 0.36
CA PHE A 51 7.79 4.43 0.44
C PHE A 51 8.72 4.14 -0.73
N ARG A 52 9.67 3.22 -0.53
CA ARG A 52 10.53 2.71 -1.58
C ARG A 52 9.75 2.06 -2.72
N VAL A 53 10.28 2.20 -3.93
CA VAL A 53 9.67 1.68 -5.15
C VAL A 53 9.55 0.16 -5.11
N GLU A 54 10.49 -0.54 -4.48
CA GLU A 54 10.45 -1.98 -4.27
C GLU A 54 9.20 -2.38 -3.49
N LEU A 55 8.99 -1.77 -2.31
CA LEU A 55 7.82 -2.03 -1.47
C LEU A 55 6.49 -1.76 -2.18
N ILE A 56 6.44 -0.69 -2.99
CA ILE A 56 5.25 -0.39 -3.81
C ILE A 56 5.01 -1.47 -4.85
N LYS A 57 6.05 -1.90 -5.58
CA LYS A 57 5.94 -2.99 -6.56
C LYS A 57 5.48 -4.29 -5.89
N ASP A 58 6.00 -4.57 -4.71
CA ASP A 58 5.63 -5.73 -3.93
C ASP A 58 4.14 -5.70 -3.57
N ILE A 59 3.65 -4.58 -3.02
CA ILE A 59 2.23 -4.38 -2.71
C ILE A 59 1.34 -4.56 -3.95
N MET A 60 1.76 -4.01 -5.11
CA MET A 60 1.01 -4.17 -6.36
C MET A 60 0.96 -5.63 -6.81
N GLN A 61 2.08 -6.37 -6.71
CA GLN A 61 2.15 -7.80 -7.05
C GLN A 61 1.28 -8.65 -6.12
N TRP A 62 1.19 -8.29 -4.85
CA TRP A 62 0.37 -9.02 -3.88
C TRP A 62 -1.12 -8.96 -4.19
N GLN A 63 -1.58 -7.91 -4.90
CA GLN A 63 -2.98 -7.82 -5.32
C GLN A 63 -3.31 -8.76 -6.49
N THR A 64 -2.33 -9.05 -7.35
CA THR A 64 -2.49 -9.92 -8.51
C THR A 64 -2.35 -11.41 -8.21
N LEU A 65 -1.78 -11.76 -7.05
CA LEU A 65 -1.59 -13.14 -6.64
C LEU A 65 -2.77 -13.59 -5.77
N GLU A 66 -3.71 -14.32 -6.35
CA GLU A 66 -4.75 -15.05 -5.61
C GLU A 66 -4.14 -16.08 -4.63
N GLN A 67 -2.86 -16.45 -4.82
CA GLN A 67 -2.14 -17.40 -4.00
C GLN A 67 -0.82 -16.78 -3.51
N ILE A 68 -0.89 -16.19 -2.33
CA ILE A 68 0.29 -15.78 -1.59
C ILE A 68 1.02 -17.05 -1.13
N ASN A 69 2.20 -17.31 -1.67
CA ASN A 69 3.07 -18.36 -1.12
C ASN A 69 3.63 -17.89 0.23
N PHE A 70 3.49 -18.71 1.27
CA PHE A 70 3.99 -18.42 2.62
C PHE A 70 5.49 -18.13 2.65
N ASN A 71 6.25 -18.70 1.72
CA ASN A 71 7.68 -18.40 1.57
C ASN A 71 7.96 -16.96 1.13
N THR A 72 7.03 -16.33 0.39
CA THR A 72 7.12 -14.91 0.03
C THR A 72 6.83 -14.02 1.24
N LEU A 73 5.96 -14.48 2.17
CA LEU A 73 5.66 -13.77 3.42
C LEU A 73 6.85 -13.73 4.38
N VAL A 74 7.55 -14.86 4.53
CA VAL A 74 8.70 -14.99 5.47
C VAL A 74 9.95 -14.24 4.96
N LYS A 75 10.05 -14.01 3.64
CA LYS A 75 11.20 -13.32 3.04
C LYS A 75 11.24 -11.82 3.33
N TYR A 76 10.13 -11.22 3.78
CA TYR A 76 10.12 -9.81 4.16
C TYR A 76 10.78 -9.61 5.51
N LYS A 77 12.04 -9.16 5.47
CA LYS A 77 12.69 -8.59 6.62
C LYS A 77 11.89 -7.37 7.08
N ILE A 78 11.39 -7.39 8.31
CA ILE A 78 10.73 -6.24 8.93
C ILE A 78 11.69 -5.05 8.82
N ASN A 79 11.24 -4.03 8.10
CA ASN A 79 11.97 -2.78 7.93
C ASN A 79 11.07 -1.62 8.40
N ASN A 80 11.65 -0.43 8.55
CA ASN A 80 10.94 0.73 9.06
C ASN A 80 9.72 1.11 8.21
N GLU A 81 9.75 0.87 6.90
CA GLU A 81 8.63 1.17 6.02
C GLU A 81 7.45 0.23 6.25
N ILE A 82 7.70 -1.05 6.48
CA ILE A 82 6.64 -2.01 6.84
C ILE A 82 6.00 -1.60 8.17
N ILE A 83 6.81 -1.18 9.17
CA ILE A 83 6.28 -0.69 10.44
C ILE A 83 5.41 0.56 10.23
N LEU A 84 5.87 1.52 9.42
CA LEU A 84 5.11 2.72 9.07
C LEU A 84 3.79 2.36 8.36
N LEU A 85 3.80 1.41 7.43
CA LEU A 85 2.59 0.91 6.78
C LEU A 85 1.59 0.32 7.79
N PHE A 86 2.07 -0.42 8.80
CA PHE A 86 1.20 -0.97 9.85
C PHE A 86 0.63 0.11 10.77
N LEU A 87 1.42 1.14 11.11
CA LEU A 87 0.95 2.27 11.92
C LEU A 87 -0.12 3.09 11.18
N ASP A 88 0.09 3.37 9.90
CA ASP A 88 -0.88 4.08 9.06
C ASP A 88 -2.20 3.30 8.92
N ALA A 89 -2.12 1.97 8.80
CA ALA A 89 -3.28 1.09 8.78
C ALA A 89 -4.07 1.09 10.09
N LEU A 90 -3.38 1.01 11.22
CA LEU A 90 -3.99 1.03 12.56
C LEU A 90 -4.71 2.35 12.82
N TRP A 91 -4.16 3.46 12.36
CA TRP A 91 -4.78 4.78 12.52
C TRP A 91 -6.16 4.85 11.83
N ILE A 92 -6.31 4.26 10.65
CA ILE A 92 -7.59 4.21 9.94
C ILE A 92 -8.62 3.36 10.69
N LEU A 93 -8.20 2.22 11.25
CA LEU A 93 -9.10 1.34 12.03
C LEU A 93 -9.54 1.95 13.36
N SER A 94 -8.83 2.98 13.85
CA SER A 94 -9.16 3.68 15.09
C SER A 94 -10.12 4.87 14.93
N LYS A 95 -10.54 5.17 13.70
CA LYS A 95 -11.55 6.18 13.36
C LYS A 95 -12.89 5.52 13.09
#